data_AF-A0A7D5UZV7-F1
#
_entry.id   AF-A0A7D5UZV7-F1
#
_cell.length_a   1.000
_cell.length_b   1.000
_cell.length_c   1.000
_cell.angle_alpha   90.00
_cell.angle_beta   90.00
_cell.angle_gamma   90.00
#
_symmetry.space_group_name_H-M   'P 1'
#
loop_
_entity.id
_entity.type
_entity.pdbx_description
1 polymer ?
#
loop_
_entity_poly.entity_id
_entity_poly.type
_entity_poly.pdbx_seq_one_letter_code
_entity_poly.pdbx_strand_id
1 'polypeptide(L)'
;MKVRNLAPLAAAIAPSLACLHSAGSVLFPSSGPVLQTAYIVDDGRSVCDSGRGHWVEGSQWRISCIGGYGMRIATDGVDVWYDTPHGSFRWQHTGGRSDSAFAWDNWKFC
;
A
#
# COMPACT_ATOMS: atom_id res chain seq x y z
N MET A 1 40.09 19.43 -36.53
CA MET A 1 39.76 18.41 -35.52
C MET A 1 38.31 18.62 -35.09
N LYS A 2 37.43 17.63 -35.27
CA LYS A 2 35.98 17.75 -35.06
C LYS A 2 35.64 17.04 -33.75
N VAL A 3 35.39 17.82 -32.69
CA VAL A 3 34.99 17.30 -31.37
C VAL A 3 33.55 16.80 -31.50
N ARG A 4 33.33 15.50 -31.29
CA ARG A 4 31.98 14.92 -31.24
C ARG A 4 31.49 15.07 -29.81
N ASN A 5 30.51 15.95 -29.60
CA ASN A 5 29.75 16.03 -28.36
C ASN A 5 29.02 14.70 -28.12
N LEU A 6 29.47 13.95 -27.12
CA LEU A 6 28.70 12.86 -26.53
C LEU A 6 27.76 13.51 -25.51
N ALA A 7 26.50 13.74 -25.91
CA ALA A 7 25.46 14.06 -24.94
C ALA A 7 25.35 12.88 -23.96
N PRO A 8 25.34 13.10 -22.64
CA PRO A 8 25.05 12.02 -21.72
C PRO A 8 23.59 11.62 -21.95
N LEU A 9 23.38 10.39 -22.42
CA LEU A 9 22.11 9.70 -22.20
C LEU A 9 21.96 9.64 -20.68
N ALA A 10 21.13 10.53 -20.12
CA ALA A 10 20.55 10.30 -18.81
C ALA A 10 19.75 9.01 -18.99
N ALA A 11 20.34 7.89 -18.57
CA ALA A 11 19.60 6.66 -18.40
C ALA A 11 18.49 7.01 -17.40
N ALA A 12 17.26 7.13 -17.92
CA ALA A 12 16.09 7.00 -17.08
C ALA A 12 16.22 5.59 -16.51
N ILE A 13 16.77 5.50 -15.31
CA ILE A 13 16.67 4.31 -14.49
C ILE A 13 15.15 4.20 -14.33
N ALA A 14 14.51 3.35 -15.13
CA ALA A 14 13.17 2.91 -14.82
C ALA A 14 13.30 2.49 -13.36
N PRO A 15 12.58 3.13 -12.41
CA PRO A 15 12.63 2.66 -11.05
C PRO A 15 12.37 1.18 -11.18
N SER A 16 13.36 0.36 -10.79
CA SER A 16 13.11 -1.05 -10.53
C SER A 16 12.07 -1.00 -9.45
N LEU A 17 10.81 -1.00 -9.88
CA LEU A 17 9.68 -0.67 -9.03
C LEU A 17 9.77 -1.69 -7.91
N ALA A 18 10.08 -1.20 -6.72
CA ALA A 18 10.31 -2.06 -5.59
C ALA A 18 9.02 -2.86 -5.37
N CYS A 19 9.15 -4.18 -5.24
CA CYS A 19 8.00 -5.04 -5.03
C CYS A 19 7.23 -4.60 -3.79
N LEU A 20 6.02 -4.12 -3.99
CA LEU A 20 5.11 -3.73 -2.92
C LEU A 20 4.24 -4.93 -2.55
N HIS A 21 4.25 -5.32 -1.29
CA HIS A 21 3.38 -6.36 -0.75
C HIS A 21 2.40 -5.76 0.25
N SER A 22 1.10 -5.84 -0.04
CA SER A 22 0.02 -5.46 0.87
C SER A 22 -0.77 -6.70 1.25
N ALA A 23 -0.94 -6.96 2.54
CA ALA A 23 -1.82 -8.02 3.01
C ALA A 23 -2.61 -7.61 4.25
N GLY A 24 -3.74 -8.26 4.46
CA GLY A 24 -4.62 -7.96 5.56
C GLY A 24 -6.00 -8.60 5.47
N SER A 25 -6.84 -8.28 6.46
CA SER A 25 -8.23 -8.72 6.48
C SER A 25 -9.12 -7.84 7.34
N VAL A 26 -10.40 -7.82 6.95
CA VAL A 26 -11.51 -7.18 7.66
C VAL A 26 -12.60 -8.23 7.88
N LEU A 27 -13.18 -8.24 9.08
CA LEU A 27 -14.41 -8.99 9.38
C LEU A 27 -15.64 -8.09 9.26
N PHE A 28 -16.77 -8.68 8.91
CA PHE A 28 -18.06 -7.99 8.75
C PHE A 28 -19.10 -8.50 9.76
N PRO A 29 -18.90 -8.32 11.09
CA PRO A 29 -19.95 -8.61 12.05
C PRO A 29 -21.10 -7.62 11.93
N SER A 30 -22.25 -7.95 12.51
CA SER A 30 -23.45 -7.10 12.50
C SER A 30 -23.26 -5.73 13.16
N SER A 31 -22.25 -5.59 14.03
CA SER A 31 -21.86 -4.33 14.67
C SER A 31 -21.07 -3.38 13.76
N GLY A 32 -20.73 -3.81 12.54
CA GLY A 32 -19.94 -3.05 11.57
C GLY A 32 -18.55 -3.64 11.33
N PRO A 33 -17.84 -3.20 10.27
CA PRO A 33 -16.56 -3.78 9.89
C PRO A 33 -15.48 -3.65 10.98
N VAL A 34 -14.65 -4.68 11.13
CA VAL A 34 -13.54 -4.71 12.09
C VAL A 34 -12.26 -5.13 11.38
N LEU A 35 -11.28 -4.23 11.34
CA LEU A 35 -9.94 -4.55 10.85
C LEU A 35 -9.28 -5.59 11.76
N GLN A 36 -8.84 -6.71 11.18
CA GLN A 36 -8.06 -7.72 11.91
C GLN A 36 -6.57 -7.45 11.79
N THR A 37 -6.12 -7.22 10.56
CA THR A 37 -4.72 -6.92 10.25
C THR A 37 -4.60 -6.17 8.93
N ALA A 38 -3.59 -5.32 8.81
CA ALA A 38 -3.18 -4.70 7.56
C ALA A 38 -1.72 -4.29 7.65
N TYR A 39 -0.93 -4.63 6.64
CA TYR A 39 0.45 -4.16 6.53
C TYR A 39 0.85 -3.91 5.08
N ILE A 40 1.88 -3.10 4.92
CA ILE A 40 2.61 -2.93 3.66
C ILE A 40 4.09 -3.18 3.90
N VAL A 41 4.68 -4.03 3.06
CA VAL A 41 6.11 -4.13 2.82
C VAL A 41 6.42 -3.42 1.50
N ASP A 42 7.27 -2.41 1.55
CA ASP A 42 7.72 -1.64 0.40
C ASP A 42 9.25 -1.73 0.34
N ASP A 43 9.79 -2.13 -0.80
CA ASP A 43 11.22 -2.42 -0.99
C ASP A 43 11.81 -3.36 0.08
N GLY A 44 11.08 -4.43 0.39
CA GLY A 44 11.49 -5.42 1.39
C GLY A 44 11.43 -4.93 2.84
N ARG A 45 10.94 -3.71 3.11
CA ARG A 45 10.81 -3.15 4.45
C ARG A 45 9.34 -3.01 4.85
N SER A 46 8.98 -3.47 6.06
CA SER A 46 7.67 -3.13 6.65
C SER A 46 7.59 -1.62 6.92
N VAL A 47 6.70 -0.93 6.21
CA VAL A 47 6.55 0.53 6.29
C VAL A 47 5.26 0.92 7.01
N CYS A 48 4.17 0.18 6.80
CA CYS A 48 2.90 0.34 7.52
C CYS A 48 2.47 -0.98 8.17
N ASP A 49 1.96 -0.94 9.39
CA ASP A 49 1.53 -2.14 10.13
C ASP A 49 0.46 -1.78 11.17
N SER A 50 -0.71 -2.41 11.09
CA SER A 50 -1.82 -2.21 12.02
C SER A 50 -1.51 -2.65 13.45
N GLY A 51 -0.54 -3.55 13.63
CA GLY A 51 -0.01 -3.95 14.93
C GLY A 51 0.81 -2.85 15.62
N ARG A 52 1.33 -1.86 14.87
CA ARG A 52 1.89 -0.62 15.44
C ARG A 52 0.82 0.40 15.80
N GLY A 53 -0.38 0.26 15.26
CA GLY A 53 -1.54 1.10 15.55
C GLY A 53 -2.44 1.26 14.34
N HIS A 54 -3.73 1.43 14.61
CA HIS A 54 -4.72 1.80 13.60
C HIS A 54 -5.91 2.49 14.28
N TRP A 55 -6.64 3.29 13.51
CA TRP A 55 -7.88 3.93 13.98
C TRP A 55 -8.82 4.18 12.82
N VAL A 56 -10.09 4.41 13.13
CA VAL A 56 -11.09 4.81 12.12
C VAL A 56 -11.08 6.33 11.99
N GLU A 57 -11.05 6.82 10.76
CA GLU A 57 -11.29 8.22 10.40
C GLU A 57 -12.34 8.25 9.29
N GLY A 58 -13.59 8.57 9.63
CA GLY A 58 -14.71 8.50 8.70
C GLY A 58 -14.96 7.07 8.22
N SER A 59 -14.92 6.85 6.90
CA SER A 59 -15.11 5.55 6.27
C SER A 59 -13.80 4.84 5.93
N GLN A 60 -12.72 5.17 6.64
CA GLN A 60 -11.39 4.64 6.38
C GLN A 60 -10.69 4.19 7.68
N TRP A 61 -9.97 3.09 7.60
CA TRP A 61 -8.93 2.72 8.53
C TRP A 61 -7.65 3.48 8.20
N ARG A 62 -7.08 4.16 9.19
CA ARG A 62 -5.72 4.70 9.17
C ARG A 62 -4.78 3.70 9.81
N ILE A 63 -3.68 3.40 9.15
CA ILE A 63 -2.67 2.45 9.64
C ILE A 63 -1.41 3.22 10.04
N SER A 64 -0.82 2.87 11.18
CA SER A 64 0.46 3.44 11.63
C SER A 64 1.57 3.06 10.65
N CYS A 65 2.28 4.07 10.17
CA CYS A 65 3.40 3.92 9.24
C CYS A 65 4.68 4.55 9.81
N ILE A 66 5.84 4.18 9.26
CA ILE A 66 7.09 4.91 9.50
C ILE A 66 7.03 6.30 8.83
N GLY A 67 7.92 7.21 9.24
CA GLY A 67 7.94 8.58 8.71
C GLY A 67 8.08 8.64 7.19
N GLY A 68 7.30 9.53 6.56
CA GLY A 68 7.24 9.70 5.11
C GLY A 68 6.25 8.78 4.39
N TYR A 69 5.62 7.85 5.12
CA TYR A 69 4.62 6.92 4.58
C TYR A 69 3.25 7.15 5.21
N GLY A 70 2.20 6.86 4.46
CA GLY A 70 0.82 6.90 4.94
C GLY A 70 -0.01 5.82 4.28
N MET A 71 -0.93 5.21 5.04
CA MET A 71 -1.83 4.20 4.50
C MET A 71 -3.25 4.42 5.05
N ARG A 72 -4.20 4.39 4.11
CA ARG A 72 -5.63 4.38 4.39
C ARG A 72 -6.27 3.21 3.66
N ILE A 73 -7.22 2.56 4.30
CA ILE A 73 -8.01 1.49 3.69
C ILE A 73 -9.46 1.82 3.91
N ALA A 74 -10.32 1.65 2.89
CA ALA A 74 -11.76 1.73 3.11
C ALA A 74 -12.18 0.74 4.21
N THR A 75 -13.23 1.06 4.96
CA THR A 75 -13.66 0.19 6.07
C THR A 75 -14.06 -1.22 5.64
N ASP A 76 -14.39 -1.42 4.37
CA ASP A 76 -14.68 -2.73 3.79
C ASP A 76 -13.42 -3.48 3.28
N GLY A 77 -12.24 -2.86 3.40
CA GLY A 77 -10.95 -3.42 3.01
C GLY A 77 -10.61 -3.29 1.52
N VAL A 78 -11.53 -2.85 0.66
CA VAL A 78 -11.37 -2.94 -0.80
C VAL A 78 -10.44 -1.88 -1.35
N ASP A 79 -10.75 -0.60 -1.12
CA ASP A 79 -9.92 0.49 -1.62
C ASP A 79 -8.78 0.77 -0.65
N VAL A 80 -7.58 1.00 -1.18
CA VAL A 80 -6.42 1.44 -0.42
C VAL A 80 -5.78 2.67 -1.07
N TRP A 81 -5.39 3.61 -0.22
CA TRP A 81 -4.57 4.76 -0.56
C TRP A 81 -3.26 4.65 0.19
N TYR A 82 -2.17 4.83 -0.53
CA TYR A 82 -0.83 4.67 -0.01
C TYR A 82 0.04 5.83 -0.47
N ASP A 83 0.61 6.53 0.50
CA ASP A 83 1.46 7.70 0.29
C ASP A 83 2.89 7.30 0.66
N THR A 84 3.85 7.66 -0.19
CA THR A 84 5.29 7.44 0.01
C THR A 84 6.06 8.74 -0.22
N PRO A 85 7.37 8.79 0.12
CA PRO A 85 8.22 9.93 -0.23
C PRO A 85 8.32 10.18 -1.75
N HIS A 86 7.91 9.21 -2.58
CA HIS A 86 8.04 9.25 -4.03
C HIS A 86 6.70 9.48 -4.75
N GLY A 87 5.58 9.42 -4.05
CA GLY A 87 4.27 9.69 -4.65
C GLY A 87 3.09 9.07 -3.88
N SER A 88 1.89 9.31 -4.41
CA SER A 88 0.65 8.77 -3.88
C SER A 88 0.04 7.77 -4.86
N PHE A 89 -0.42 6.64 -4.33
CA PHE A 89 -0.95 5.52 -5.07
C PHE A 89 -2.33 5.14 -4.53
N ARG A 90 -3.17 4.63 -5.43
CA ARG A 90 -4.48 4.07 -5.08
C ARG A 90 -4.72 2.82 -5.90
N TRP A 91 -5.22 1.78 -5.26
CA TRP A 91 -5.68 0.58 -5.95
C TRP A 91 -6.80 -0.10 -5.17
N GLN A 92 -7.40 -1.10 -5.81
CA GLN A 92 -8.32 -2.03 -5.17
C GLN A 92 -7.56 -3.31 -4.81
N HIS A 93 -7.71 -3.73 -3.56
CA HIS A 93 -7.26 -5.04 -3.15
C HIS A 93 -8.02 -6.12 -3.92
N THR A 94 -7.29 -7.09 -4.44
CA THR A 94 -7.85 -8.33 -4.98
C THR A 94 -7.78 -9.40 -3.90
N GLY A 95 -8.85 -10.12 -3.62
CA GLY A 95 -8.84 -11.02 -2.47
C GLY A 95 -10.08 -11.89 -2.34
N GLY A 96 -10.05 -12.78 -1.35
CA GLY A 96 -11.19 -13.60 -0.99
C GLY A 96 -12.22 -12.75 -0.25
N ARG A 97 -13.40 -12.56 -0.85
CA ARG A 97 -14.55 -11.92 -0.21
C ARG A 97 -15.61 -12.96 0.11
N SER A 98 -16.19 -12.83 1.29
CA SER A 98 -17.37 -13.56 1.76
C SER A 98 -18.31 -12.58 2.46
N ASP A 99 -19.47 -13.06 2.89
CA ASP A 99 -20.42 -12.25 3.67
C ASP A 99 -19.85 -11.82 5.03
N SER A 100 -18.90 -12.58 5.57
CA SER A 100 -18.35 -12.38 6.91
C SER A 100 -16.95 -11.77 6.94
N ALA A 101 -16.24 -11.75 5.81
CA ALA A 101 -14.87 -11.26 5.75
C ALA A 101 -14.42 -10.87 4.34
N PHE A 102 -13.44 -9.97 4.29
CA PHE A 102 -12.59 -9.73 3.14
C PHE A 102 -11.13 -9.86 3.54
N ALA A 103 -10.38 -10.69 2.82
CA ALA A 103 -8.95 -10.90 3.04
C ALA A 103 -8.18 -10.70 1.74
N TRP A 104 -7.02 -10.07 1.82
CA TRP A 104 -6.16 -9.79 0.68
C TRP A 104 -4.70 -10.15 0.95
N ASP A 105 -4.02 -10.53 -0.12
CA ASP A 105 -2.58 -10.75 -0.20
C ASP A 105 -2.16 -10.36 -1.62
N ASN A 106 -1.59 -9.18 -1.77
CA ASN A 106 -1.38 -8.52 -3.06
C ASN A 106 0.06 -8.07 -3.23
N TRP A 107 0.63 -8.47 -4.36
CA TRP A 107 1.90 -7.97 -4.86
C TRP A 107 1.63 -6.95 -5.97
N LYS A 108 2.30 -5.80 -5.91
CA LYS A 108 2.18 -4.72 -6.88
C LYS A 108 3.54 -4.20 -7.27
N PHE A 109 3.64 -3.73 -8.50
CA PHE A 109 4.82 -3.06 -9.06
C PHE A 109 6.10 -3.92 -9.09
N CYS A 110 5.98 -5.20 -8.76
CA CYS A 110 6.70 -6.28 -9.42
C CYS A 110 6.19 -6.42 -10.87
#